data_AF-A0AAV1C8P7-F1
#
_entry.id   AF-A0AAV1C8P7-F1
#
_cell.length_a   1.000
_cell.length_b   1.000
_cell.length_c   1.000
_cell.angle_alpha   90.00
_cell.angle_beta   90.00
_cell.angle_gamma   90.00
#
_symmetry.space_group_name_H-M   'P 1'
#
loop_
_entity.id
_entity.type
_entity.pdbx_description
1 polymer ?
#
loop_
_entity_poly.entity_id
_entity_poly.type
_entity_poly.pdbx_seq_one_letter_code
_entity_poly.pdbx_strand_id
1 'polypeptide(L)'
;MTTLPYADADSSLRALAGRAEGFGRFSVGGVHGPVRYVTNLADDGPGSLRDACRRKEPLWICFTVSGTIHLSSYLNVSSYKTIDGRGQRIKFTGKGLRLKDCEHIIICNLEFEGGRGHDIDGIQIKPNSKHIWIDRCSLRDYDDGLIDITRQSTDITVSRCHFAQHDKTMLIGADPTHVGDRCIRVTIHHCFFDGTRQRHPRVRFGKVHLYNNYTRNWGIYAICASVESQIYSQCNIYEAGQKKKAFEYYTEKVSQSFYLHFTT
;
A
#
# COMPACT_ATOMS: atom_id res chain seq x y z
N MET A 1 -5.54 10.81 31.80
CA MET A 1 -4.95 9.67 31.08
C MET A 1 -5.15 9.90 29.60
N THR A 2 -4.10 10.15 28.84
CA THR A 2 -4.17 10.19 27.38
C THR A 2 -4.37 8.76 26.88
N THR A 3 -5.58 8.44 26.43
CA THR A 3 -5.84 7.21 25.68
C THR A 3 -4.96 7.21 24.44
N LEU A 4 -4.09 6.22 24.29
CA LEU A 4 -3.33 6.04 23.06
C LEU A 4 -4.32 5.83 21.90
N PRO A 5 -4.13 6.46 20.73
CA PRO A 5 -4.94 6.13 19.57
C PRO A 5 -4.82 4.63 19.29
N TYR A 6 -5.94 3.97 18.97
CA TYR A 6 -6.04 2.53 18.71
C TYR A 6 -5.79 1.60 19.90
N ALA A 7 -5.85 2.09 21.15
CA ALA A 7 -5.66 1.25 22.34
C ALA A 7 -6.58 0.01 22.39
N ASP A 8 -7.70 0.03 21.67
CA ASP A 8 -8.66 -1.06 21.59
C ASP A 8 -8.56 -1.90 20.29
N ALA A 9 -7.75 -1.50 19.30
CA ALA A 9 -7.69 -2.19 18.01
C ALA A 9 -7.26 -3.66 18.17
N ASP A 10 -6.48 -3.95 19.21
CA ASP A 10 -6.00 -5.28 19.57
C ASP A 10 -6.82 -5.94 20.69
N SER A 11 -7.93 -5.32 21.14
CA SER A 11 -8.77 -5.85 22.22
C SER A 11 -9.63 -7.05 21.79
N SER A 12 -9.94 -7.15 20.50
CA SER A 12 -10.56 -8.34 19.92
C SER A 12 -10.10 -8.53 18.48
N LEU A 13 -10.32 -9.75 17.95
CA LEU A 13 -9.95 -10.08 16.58
C LEU A 13 -10.47 -9.06 15.57
N ARG A 14 -11.71 -8.59 15.72
CA ARG A 14 -12.36 -7.69 14.76
C ARG A 14 -12.40 -6.22 15.19
N ALA A 15 -11.90 -5.88 16.38
CA ALA A 15 -11.85 -4.49 16.87
C ALA A 15 -11.05 -3.55 15.94
N LEU A 16 -10.20 -4.11 15.09
CA LEU A 16 -9.51 -3.39 14.05
C LEU A 16 -10.46 -2.80 12.98
N ALA A 17 -11.51 -3.54 12.60
CA ALA A 17 -12.43 -3.08 11.56
C ALA A 17 -13.18 -1.81 12.01
N GLY A 18 -13.31 -0.85 11.10
CA GLY A 18 -13.92 0.46 11.41
C GLY A 18 -12.98 1.45 12.11
N ARG A 19 -11.71 1.08 12.34
CA ARG A 19 -10.67 2.00 12.84
C ARG A 19 -9.85 2.66 11.72
N ALA A 20 -10.08 2.27 10.46
CA ALA A 20 -9.44 2.92 9.33
C ALA A 20 -9.79 4.42 9.31
N GLU A 21 -8.78 5.27 9.12
CA GLU A 21 -8.95 6.72 8.99
C GLU A 21 -8.70 7.15 7.54
N GLY A 22 -8.87 8.44 7.25
CA GLY A 22 -8.54 9.00 5.94
C GLY A 22 -9.49 8.58 4.82
N PHE A 23 -8.96 8.45 3.60
CA PHE A 23 -9.73 8.08 2.42
C PHE A 23 -10.11 6.59 2.41
N GLY A 24 -9.28 5.71 2.99
CA GLY A 24 -9.57 4.28 3.15
C GLY A 24 -10.48 3.92 4.33
N ARG A 25 -11.08 4.90 5.03
CA ARG A 25 -11.89 4.67 6.25
C ARG A 25 -13.08 3.71 6.09
N PHE A 26 -13.57 3.52 4.87
CA PHE A 26 -14.68 2.62 4.56
C PHE A 26 -14.24 1.19 4.21
N SER A 27 -12.97 0.85 4.42
CA SER A 27 -12.46 -0.52 4.24
C SER A 27 -13.05 -1.42 5.33
N VAL A 28 -14.00 -2.29 4.95
CA VAL A 28 -14.63 -3.24 5.90
C VAL A 28 -13.91 -4.59 5.95
N GLY A 29 -13.02 -4.86 5.00
CA GLY A 29 -12.30 -6.13 4.92
C GLY A 29 -13.26 -7.32 4.89
N GLY A 30 -12.91 -8.37 5.63
CA GLY A 30 -13.72 -9.57 5.80
C GLY A 30 -14.63 -9.56 7.04
N VAL A 31 -14.99 -8.39 7.59
CA VAL A 31 -15.70 -8.31 8.89
C VAL A 31 -17.03 -9.07 8.94
N HIS A 32 -17.70 -9.23 7.79
CA HIS A 32 -18.97 -9.97 7.67
C HIS A 32 -18.79 -11.45 7.30
N GLY A 33 -17.54 -11.91 7.14
CA GLY A 33 -17.20 -13.29 6.82
C GLY A 33 -16.85 -14.13 8.04
N PRO A 34 -16.68 -15.45 7.88
CA PRO A 34 -16.07 -16.28 8.91
C PRO A 34 -14.57 -15.98 9.05
N VAL A 35 -14.00 -16.43 10.17
CA VAL A 35 -12.54 -16.45 10.36
C VAL A 35 -11.98 -17.67 9.62
N ARG A 36 -10.93 -17.47 8.82
CA ARG A 36 -10.21 -18.54 8.12
C ARG A 36 -8.77 -18.56 8.60
N TYR A 37 -8.30 -19.73 9.02
CA TYR A 37 -6.92 -19.91 9.45
C TYR A 37 -6.06 -20.47 8.32
N VAL A 38 -4.96 -19.78 8.04
CA VAL A 38 -3.83 -20.28 7.27
C VAL A 38 -3.01 -21.19 8.17
N THR A 39 -2.82 -22.43 7.73
CA THR A 39 -2.27 -23.53 8.53
C THR A 39 -0.92 -24.02 8.03
N ASN A 40 -0.48 -23.55 6.86
CA ASN A 40 0.83 -23.87 6.30
C ASN A 40 1.38 -22.68 5.50
N LEU A 41 2.68 -22.73 5.20
CA LEU A 41 3.41 -21.66 4.50
C LEU A 41 3.62 -21.95 3.01
N ALA A 42 2.93 -22.96 2.46
CA ALA A 42 3.02 -23.26 1.03
C ALA A 42 2.43 -22.11 0.21
N ASP A 43 2.97 -21.91 -0.99
CA ASP A 43 2.53 -20.84 -1.90
C ASP A 43 1.07 -21.02 -2.34
N ASP A 44 0.62 -22.26 -2.54
CA ASP A 44 -0.74 -22.61 -2.93
C ASP A 44 -1.16 -23.96 -2.30
N GLY A 45 -2.42 -24.31 -2.47
CA GLY A 45 -3.03 -25.54 -2.00
C GLY A 45 -3.87 -25.33 -0.73
N PRO A 46 -4.65 -26.33 -0.31
CA PRO A 46 -5.53 -26.24 0.85
C PRO A 46 -4.80 -25.76 2.11
N GLY A 47 -5.39 -24.79 2.80
CA GLY A 47 -4.85 -24.24 4.05
C GLY A 47 -3.72 -23.20 3.88
N SER A 48 -3.30 -22.92 2.64
CA SER A 48 -2.40 -21.80 2.32
C SER A 48 -3.13 -20.45 2.36
N LEU A 49 -2.36 -19.36 2.39
CA LEU A 49 -2.90 -18.01 2.23
C LEU A 49 -3.57 -17.82 0.86
N ARG A 50 -2.98 -18.37 -0.20
CA ARG A 50 -3.49 -18.22 -1.57
C ARG A 50 -4.85 -18.90 -1.74
N ASP A 51 -5.06 -20.07 -1.14
CA ASP A 51 -6.38 -20.73 -1.08
C ASP A 51 -7.43 -19.85 -0.40
N ALA A 52 -7.08 -19.12 0.67
CA ALA A 52 -8.00 -18.22 1.35
C ALA A 52 -8.28 -16.93 0.54
N CYS A 53 -7.25 -16.30 -0.03
CA CYS A 53 -7.38 -15.02 -0.73
C CYS A 53 -8.17 -15.08 -2.04
N ARG A 54 -8.18 -16.23 -2.72
CA ARG A 54 -8.95 -16.45 -3.98
C ARG A 54 -10.44 -16.73 -3.76
N ARG A 55 -10.88 -16.92 -2.51
CA ARG A 55 -12.27 -17.19 -2.17
C ARG A 55 -13.14 -15.98 -2.47
N LYS A 56 -14.37 -16.22 -2.94
CA LYS A 56 -15.29 -15.13 -3.31
C LYS A 56 -15.98 -14.53 -2.09
N GLU A 57 -16.31 -15.37 -1.12
CA GLU A 57 -16.93 -14.97 0.13
C GLU A 57 -16.03 -14.05 0.96
N PRO A 58 -16.60 -13.14 1.77
CA PRO A 58 -15.82 -12.35 2.73
C PRO A 58 -15.06 -13.26 3.69
N LEU A 59 -13.80 -12.95 4.00
CA LEU A 59 -13.01 -13.74 4.96
C LEU A 59 -12.12 -12.86 5.83
N TRP A 60 -12.13 -13.13 7.14
CA TRP A 60 -11.11 -12.65 8.07
C TRP A 60 -10.01 -13.70 8.18
N ILE A 61 -8.89 -13.48 7.49
CA ILE A 61 -7.82 -14.45 7.35
C ILE A 61 -6.78 -14.23 8.46
N CYS A 62 -6.57 -15.24 9.28
CA CYS A 62 -5.57 -15.29 10.35
C CYS A 62 -4.60 -16.45 10.13
N PHE A 63 -3.56 -16.53 10.96
CA PHE A 63 -2.52 -17.54 10.82
C PHE A 63 -2.38 -18.34 12.12
N THR A 64 -2.24 -19.67 12.01
CA THR A 64 -1.83 -20.54 13.13
C THR A 64 -0.35 -20.90 13.08
N VAL A 65 0.36 -20.37 12.08
CA VAL A 65 1.79 -20.59 11.85
C VAL A 65 2.48 -19.24 11.72
N SER A 66 3.77 -19.20 12.05
CA SER A 66 4.66 -18.07 11.75
C SER A 66 5.71 -18.54 10.74
N GLY A 67 6.17 -17.64 9.88
CA GLY A 67 7.27 -17.91 8.98
C GLY A 67 7.20 -17.14 7.66
N THR A 68 8.01 -17.58 6.71
CA THR A 68 8.10 -16.96 5.39
C THR A 68 7.30 -17.76 4.37
N ILE A 69 6.42 -17.08 3.65
CA ILE A 69 5.70 -17.62 2.48
C ILE A 69 6.43 -17.13 1.24
N HIS A 70 7.04 -18.06 0.51
CA HIS A 70 7.69 -17.77 -0.77
C HIS A 70 6.65 -17.77 -1.89
N LEU A 71 6.38 -16.59 -2.44
CA LEU A 71 5.39 -16.41 -3.51
C LEU A 71 6.04 -16.62 -4.88
N SER A 72 5.66 -17.69 -5.59
CA SER A 72 6.17 -17.96 -6.95
C SER A 72 5.57 -17.00 -7.99
N SER A 73 4.38 -16.49 -7.71
CA SER A 73 3.64 -15.53 -8.51
C SER A 73 2.96 -14.50 -7.60
N TYR A 74 2.54 -13.35 -8.13
CA TYR A 74 1.73 -12.39 -7.38
C TYR A 74 0.53 -13.09 -6.74
N LEU A 75 0.33 -12.84 -5.44
CA LEU A 75 -0.83 -13.36 -4.72
C LEU A 75 -1.99 -12.39 -4.92
N ASN A 76 -2.96 -12.80 -5.74
CA ASN A 76 -4.17 -12.02 -5.96
C ASN A 76 -5.08 -12.11 -4.74
N VAL A 77 -5.60 -10.97 -4.30
CA VAL A 77 -6.56 -10.90 -3.20
C VAL A 77 -7.90 -10.46 -3.77
N SER A 78 -8.93 -11.31 -3.65
CA SER A 78 -10.30 -10.95 -4.03
C SER A 78 -10.91 -9.96 -3.03
N SER A 79 -12.03 -9.34 -3.38
CA SER A 79 -12.73 -8.38 -2.51
C SER A 79 -13.13 -8.97 -1.14
N TYR A 80 -13.38 -8.08 -0.18
CA TYR A 80 -13.88 -8.38 1.17
C TYR A 80 -12.94 -9.31 1.96
N LYS A 81 -11.65 -8.97 2.00
CA LYS A 81 -10.63 -9.75 2.73
C LYS A 81 -9.98 -8.90 3.80
N THR A 82 -9.83 -9.48 4.99
CA THR A 82 -8.84 -9.01 5.95
C THR A 82 -7.72 -10.04 5.99
N ILE A 83 -6.48 -9.63 5.74
CA ILE A 83 -5.28 -10.45 6.00
C ILE A 83 -4.66 -9.91 7.28
N ASP A 84 -4.87 -10.63 8.38
CA ASP A 84 -4.50 -10.22 9.73
C ASP A 84 -3.34 -11.07 10.24
N GLY A 85 -2.13 -10.51 10.16
CA GLY A 85 -0.91 -11.13 10.66
C GLY A 85 -0.70 -10.94 12.16
N ARG A 86 -1.61 -10.30 12.92
CA ARG A 86 -1.39 -10.07 14.35
C ARG A 86 -1.27 -11.37 15.13
N GLY A 87 -0.40 -11.38 16.13
CA GLY A 87 -0.08 -12.56 16.94
C GLY A 87 0.83 -13.57 16.24
N GLN A 88 1.15 -13.38 14.96
CA GLN A 88 2.11 -14.21 14.21
C GLN A 88 3.14 -13.31 13.50
N ARG A 89 4.23 -13.92 13.02
CA ARG A 89 5.23 -13.25 12.18
C ARG A 89 5.18 -13.83 10.79
N ILE A 90 4.48 -13.14 9.88
CA ILE A 90 4.28 -13.57 8.50
C ILE A 90 5.08 -12.69 7.58
N LYS A 91 6.00 -13.30 6.83
CA LYS A 91 6.82 -12.62 5.84
C LYS A 91 6.53 -13.13 4.43
N PHE A 92 6.36 -12.23 3.47
CA PHE A 92 6.32 -12.56 2.04
C PHE A 92 7.66 -12.28 1.37
N THR A 93 8.03 -13.18 0.46
CA THR A 93 9.23 -13.04 -0.39
C THR A 93 8.97 -13.57 -1.80
N GLY A 94 9.89 -13.31 -2.74
CA GLY A 94 9.77 -13.70 -4.15
C GLY A 94 8.90 -12.73 -4.96
N LYS A 95 7.59 -12.70 -4.66
CA LYS A 95 6.61 -11.77 -5.24
C LYS A 95 5.85 -11.02 -4.12
N GLY A 96 4.94 -10.13 -4.52
CA GLY A 96 4.10 -9.36 -3.60
C GLY A 96 2.62 -9.75 -3.66
N LEU A 97 1.81 -8.91 -3.02
CA LEU A 97 0.36 -8.95 -3.16
C LEU A 97 -0.09 -8.13 -4.38
N ARG A 98 -1.13 -8.61 -5.06
CA ARG A 98 -1.80 -7.85 -6.13
C ARG A 98 -3.28 -7.68 -5.82
N LEU A 99 -3.68 -6.41 -5.70
CA LEU A 99 -5.05 -5.95 -5.52
C LEU A 99 -5.51 -5.39 -6.87
N LYS A 100 -6.30 -6.20 -7.58
CA LYS A 100 -6.75 -5.94 -8.95
C LYS A 100 -8.26 -6.10 -9.01
N ASP A 101 -8.95 -5.08 -9.52
CA ASP A 101 -10.41 -5.06 -9.72
C ASP A 101 -11.16 -5.52 -8.45
N CYS A 102 -10.76 -4.97 -7.30
CA CYS A 102 -11.21 -5.45 -5.99
C CYS A 102 -11.53 -4.30 -5.02
N GLU A 103 -12.30 -4.60 -3.99
CA GLU A 103 -12.67 -3.61 -2.97
C GLU A 103 -12.77 -4.19 -1.56
N HIS A 104 -12.74 -3.29 -0.57
CA HIS A 104 -12.89 -3.62 0.85
C HIS A 104 -11.82 -4.62 1.32
N ILE A 105 -10.57 -4.19 1.29
CA ILE A 105 -9.43 -5.02 1.71
C ILE A 105 -8.72 -4.36 2.89
N ILE A 106 -8.40 -5.16 3.91
CA ILE A 106 -7.55 -4.77 5.04
C ILE A 106 -6.32 -5.68 5.05
N ILE A 107 -5.13 -5.09 5.08
CA ILE A 107 -3.85 -5.79 5.18
C ILE A 107 -3.16 -5.30 6.45
N CYS A 108 -2.90 -6.17 7.40
CA CYS A 108 -2.43 -5.78 8.72
C CYS A 108 -1.29 -6.67 9.23
N ASN A 109 -0.24 -6.04 9.77
CA ASN A 109 0.84 -6.72 10.51
C ASN A 109 1.58 -7.80 9.69
N LEU A 110 1.96 -7.45 8.45
CA LEU A 110 2.71 -8.34 7.55
C LEU A 110 4.09 -7.75 7.22
N GLU A 111 5.06 -8.63 7.00
CA GLU A 111 6.41 -8.28 6.55
C GLU A 111 6.55 -8.60 5.04
N PHE A 112 7.13 -7.69 4.25
CA PHE A 112 7.41 -7.87 2.82
C PHE A 112 8.90 -7.63 2.59
N GLU A 113 9.61 -8.65 2.09
CA GLU A 113 11.06 -8.58 1.87
C GLU A 113 11.55 -9.53 0.76
N GLY A 114 12.46 -9.03 -0.08
CA GLY A 114 13.18 -9.86 -1.05
C GLY A 114 12.36 -10.18 -2.30
N GLY A 115 11.69 -9.16 -2.86
CA GLY A 115 11.03 -9.27 -4.16
C GLY A 115 12.01 -9.10 -5.30
N ARG A 116 12.11 -10.09 -6.19
CA ARG A 116 13.10 -10.10 -7.28
C ARG A 116 12.47 -10.26 -8.66
N GLY A 117 13.02 -9.53 -9.62
CA GLY A 117 12.64 -9.53 -11.03
C GLY A 117 12.01 -8.22 -11.49
N HIS A 118 11.69 -8.17 -12.78
CA HIS A 118 11.07 -7.00 -13.42
C HIS A 118 9.64 -6.75 -12.92
N ASP A 119 9.30 -5.48 -12.62
CA ASP A 119 7.96 -5.01 -12.18
C ASP A 119 7.46 -5.75 -10.91
N ILE A 120 8.37 -5.99 -9.96
CA ILE A 120 8.06 -6.67 -8.70
C ILE A 120 7.94 -5.68 -7.56
N ASP A 121 6.68 -5.47 -7.16
CA ASP A 121 6.26 -4.62 -6.06
C ASP A 121 5.92 -5.44 -4.82
N GLY A 122 6.06 -4.84 -3.63
CA GLY A 122 5.59 -5.43 -2.38
C GLY A 122 4.06 -5.57 -2.36
N ILE A 123 3.36 -4.47 -2.62
CA ILE A 123 1.90 -4.41 -2.76
C ILE A 123 1.56 -3.60 -3.99
N GLN A 124 0.92 -4.26 -4.94
CA GLN A 124 0.48 -3.66 -6.19
C GLN A 124 -1.04 -3.45 -6.18
N ILE A 125 -1.50 -2.21 -6.29
CA ILE A 125 -2.92 -1.84 -6.33
C ILE A 125 -3.24 -1.26 -7.72
N LYS A 126 -3.58 -2.16 -8.65
CA LYS A 126 -3.90 -1.81 -10.04
C LYS A 126 -4.62 -2.95 -10.78
N PRO A 127 -5.59 -2.65 -11.67
CA PRO A 127 -6.40 -1.42 -11.77
C PRO A 127 -7.63 -1.41 -10.86
N ASN A 128 -8.33 -0.27 -10.87
CA ASN A 128 -9.73 -0.09 -10.46
C ASN A 128 -10.09 -0.73 -9.11
N SER A 129 -9.23 -0.54 -8.11
CA SER A 129 -9.43 -1.08 -6.76
C SER A 129 -9.69 0.02 -5.75
N LYS A 130 -10.58 -0.22 -4.77
CA LYS A 130 -11.01 0.83 -3.83
C LYS A 130 -11.33 0.37 -2.43
N HIS A 131 -11.35 1.29 -1.47
CA HIS A 131 -11.62 0.99 -0.05
C HIS A 131 -10.61 -0.03 0.48
N ILE A 132 -9.35 0.38 0.51
CA ILE A 132 -8.23 -0.46 0.97
C ILE A 132 -7.53 0.20 2.14
N TRP A 133 -7.17 -0.61 3.14
CA TRP A 133 -6.38 -0.18 4.28
C TRP A 133 -5.18 -1.09 4.48
N ILE A 134 -3.98 -0.50 4.44
CA ILE A 134 -2.72 -1.18 4.72
C ILE A 134 -2.19 -0.61 6.03
N ASP A 135 -2.06 -1.45 7.05
CA ASP A 135 -1.77 -1.01 8.40
C ASP A 135 -0.66 -1.83 9.05
N ARG A 136 0.24 -1.19 9.81
CA ARG A 136 1.29 -1.87 10.60
C ARG A 136 2.14 -2.87 9.79
N CYS A 137 2.31 -2.64 8.49
CA CYS A 137 3.14 -3.52 7.66
C CYS A 137 4.59 -3.02 7.61
N SER A 138 5.54 -3.94 7.50
CA SER A 138 6.96 -3.62 7.26
C SER A 138 7.32 -4.01 5.82
N LEU A 139 7.84 -3.08 5.03
CA LEU A 139 8.18 -3.31 3.62
C LEU A 139 9.61 -2.84 3.34
N ARG A 140 10.42 -3.70 2.71
CA ARG A 140 11.79 -3.38 2.29
C ARG A 140 12.26 -4.26 1.13
N ASP A 141 13.32 -3.84 0.45
CA ASP A 141 14.10 -4.70 -0.44
C ASP A 141 13.29 -5.43 -1.55
N TYR A 142 12.63 -4.64 -2.39
CA TYR A 142 12.06 -5.08 -3.68
C TYR A 142 12.79 -4.43 -4.86
N ASP A 143 12.77 -5.06 -6.03
CA ASP A 143 13.46 -4.57 -7.25
C ASP A 143 12.72 -3.39 -7.92
N ASP A 144 11.39 -3.28 -7.79
CA ASP A 144 10.63 -2.12 -8.28
C ASP A 144 10.10 -1.21 -7.16
N GLY A 145 8.80 -1.19 -6.88
CA GLY A 145 8.21 -0.39 -5.81
C GLY A 145 7.97 -1.18 -4.51
N LEU A 146 7.73 -0.49 -3.38
CA LEU A 146 7.14 -1.18 -2.21
C LEU A 146 5.61 -1.15 -2.29
N ILE A 147 5.02 0.01 -2.58
CA ILE A 147 3.57 0.16 -2.77
C ILE A 147 3.30 1.00 -4.01
N ASP A 148 2.61 0.40 -4.98
CA ASP A 148 2.24 1.06 -6.24
C ASP A 148 0.71 1.17 -6.37
N ILE A 149 0.21 2.40 -6.38
CA ILE A 149 -1.22 2.75 -6.47
C ILE A 149 -1.47 3.46 -7.80
N THR A 150 -2.10 2.76 -8.74
CA THR A 150 -2.22 3.26 -10.12
C THR A 150 -3.55 2.85 -10.75
N ARG A 151 -3.83 3.39 -11.95
CA ARG A 151 -4.94 2.97 -12.81
C ARG A 151 -6.29 3.08 -12.09
N GLN A 152 -6.60 4.29 -11.65
CA GLN A 152 -7.86 4.69 -11.02
C GLN A 152 -8.15 4.01 -9.67
N SER A 153 -7.16 3.38 -9.05
CA SER A 153 -7.30 2.79 -7.71
C SER A 153 -7.33 3.89 -6.65
N THR A 154 -8.38 3.94 -5.84
CA THR A 154 -8.70 5.11 -5.00
C THR A 154 -9.23 4.72 -3.63
N ASP A 155 -9.39 5.68 -2.72
CA ASP A 155 -9.89 5.44 -1.36
C ASP A 155 -9.03 4.47 -0.57
N ILE A 156 -7.77 4.83 -0.46
CA ILE A 156 -6.72 4.00 0.15
C ILE A 156 -6.14 4.72 1.37
N THR A 157 -5.92 3.99 2.45
CA THR A 157 -5.14 4.46 3.60
C THR A 157 -3.95 3.54 3.84
N VAL A 158 -2.78 4.14 4.01
CA VAL A 158 -1.55 3.47 4.47
C VAL A 158 -1.17 4.06 5.82
N SER A 159 -1.15 3.24 6.86
CA SER A 159 -0.94 3.72 8.22
C SER A 159 0.02 2.89 9.04
N ARG A 160 0.82 3.54 9.89
CA ARG A 160 1.74 2.84 10.83
C ARG A 160 2.67 1.83 10.17
N CYS A 161 2.92 1.97 8.87
CA CYS A 161 3.82 1.10 8.14
C CYS A 161 5.26 1.58 8.29
N HIS A 162 6.20 0.63 8.25
CA HIS A 162 7.63 0.89 8.27
C HIS A 162 8.24 0.55 6.91
N PHE A 163 8.89 1.52 6.28
CA PHE A 163 9.54 1.40 4.99
C PHE A 163 11.04 1.62 5.15
N ALA A 164 11.85 0.64 4.75
CA ALA A 164 13.31 0.69 4.92
C ALA A 164 14.04 0.10 3.71
N GLN A 165 15.35 0.37 3.59
CA GLN A 165 16.28 -0.32 2.69
C GLN A 165 15.74 -0.51 1.26
N HIS A 166 15.30 0.58 0.62
CA HIS A 166 14.67 0.51 -0.69
C HIS A 166 14.81 1.82 -1.47
N ASP A 167 14.76 1.74 -2.81
CA ASP A 167 14.89 2.90 -3.69
C ASP A 167 13.55 3.62 -3.92
N LYS A 168 12.59 2.97 -4.57
CA LYS A 168 11.35 3.57 -5.09
C LYS A 168 10.15 3.25 -4.20
N THR A 169 10.06 3.89 -3.03
CA THR A 169 9.13 3.48 -1.95
C THR A 169 7.65 3.41 -2.36
N MET A 170 7.02 4.53 -2.75
CA MET A 170 5.58 4.56 -3.03
C MET A 170 5.24 5.41 -4.25
N LEU A 171 4.69 4.78 -5.29
CA LEU A 171 4.20 5.47 -6.49
C LEU A 171 2.68 5.61 -6.46
N ILE A 172 2.21 6.83 -6.69
CA ILE A 172 0.79 7.15 -6.81
C ILE A 172 0.58 7.79 -8.19
N GLY A 173 -0.02 7.06 -9.13
CA GLY A 173 -0.14 7.44 -10.54
C GLY A 173 1.15 7.21 -11.33
N ALA A 174 1.16 6.20 -12.21
CA ALA A 174 2.36 5.75 -12.91
C ALA A 174 2.64 6.46 -14.24
N ASP A 175 1.61 6.94 -14.91
CA ASP A 175 1.68 7.43 -16.29
C ASP A 175 1.24 8.90 -16.35
N PRO A 176 2.09 9.84 -16.81
CA PRO A 176 1.74 11.26 -16.89
C PRO A 176 0.65 11.59 -17.92
N THR A 177 0.25 10.63 -18.75
CA THR A 177 -0.83 10.78 -19.73
C THR A 177 -2.15 10.14 -19.28
N HIS A 178 -2.13 9.37 -18.19
CA HIS A 178 -3.31 8.63 -17.72
C HIS A 178 -4.21 9.50 -16.84
N VAL A 179 -4.92 10.43 -17.48
CA VAL A 179 -5.81 11.42 -16.83
C VAL A 179 -6.92 10.82 -15.95
N GLY A 180 -7.25 9.54 -16.11
CA GLY A 180 -8.17 8.82 -15.23
C GLY A 180 -7.71 8.81 -13.77
N ASP A 181 -6.39 8.89 -13.51
CA ASP A 181 -5.82 8.86 -12.17
C ASP A 181 -6.15 10.11 -11.32
N ARG A 182 -6.84 11.12 -11.86
CA ARG A 182 -7.39 12.25 -11.08
C ARG A 182 -8.37 11.83 -9.99
N CYS A 183 -8.97 10.64 -10.12
CA CYS A 183 -9.86 10.11 -9.08
C CYS A 183 -9.11 9.51 -7.89
N ILE A 184 -7.80 9.27 -7.97
CA ILE A 184 -7.01 8.63 -6.91
C ILE A 184 -7.03 9.51 -5.64
N ARG A 185 -7.36 8.88 -4.51
CA ARG A 185 -7.36 9.50 -3.17
C ARG A 185 -6.63 8.59 -2.19
N VAL A 186 -5.55 9.09 -1.58
CA VAL A 186 -4.70 8.30 -0.67
C VAL A 186 -4.42 9.08 0.62
N THR A 187 -4.54 8.41 1.76
CA THR A 187 -4.08 8.93 3.06
C THR A 187 -2.86 8.14 3.52
N ILE A 188 -1.80 8.82 3.97
CA ILE A 188 -0.59 8.21 4.51
C ILE A 188 -0.34 8.82 5.88
N HIS A 189 -0.36 8.01 6.95
CA HIS A 189 -0.19 8.57 8.29
C HIS A 189 0.49 7.66 9.32
N HIS A 190 1.24 8.28 10.22
CA HIS A 190 2.03 7.59 11.25
C HIS A 190 2.99 6.53 10.68
N CYS A 191 3.35 6.63 9.39
CA CYS A 191 4.33 5.76 8.78
C CYS A 191 5.75 6.23 9.09
N PHE A 192 6.68 5.30 9.08
CA PHE A 192 8.10 5.55 9.23
C PHE A 192 8.85 5.21 7.94
N PHE A 193 9.46 6.21 7.32
CA PHE A 193 10.31 6.08 6.15
C PHE A 193 11.78 6.20 6.58
N ASP A 194 12.45 5.05 6.71
CA ASP A 194 13.77 4.93 7.31
C ASP A 194 14.86 4.67 6.27
N GLY A 195 15.55 5.73 5.83
CA GLY A 195 16.71 5.60 4.94
C GLY A 195 16.38 5.10 3.53
N THR A 196 15.11 5.11 3.13
CA THR A 196 14.68 4.82 1.76
C THR A 196 15.01 5.99 0.84
N ARG A 197 15.31 5.72 -0.44
CA ARG A 197 15.99 6.73 -1.27
C ARG A 197 15.05 7.82 -1.79
N GLN A 198 13.83 7.45 -2.19
CA GLN A 198 12.87 8.36 -2.82
C GLN A 198 11.41 7.86 -2.72
N ARG A 199 10.48 8.71 -3.18
CA ARG A 199 9.05 8.46 -3.35
C ARG A 199 8.30 8.23 -2.03
N HIS A 200 8.23 9.24 -1.18
CA HIS A 200 7.52 9.23 0.13
C HIS A 200 6.26 10.12 0.21
N PRO A 201 5.33 10.14 -0.77
CA PRO A 201 5.26 9.41 -2.04
C PRO A 201 5.81 10.20 -3.22
N ARG A 202 5.79 9.58 -4.41
CA ARG A 202 5.77 10.31 -5.69
C ARG A 202 4.37 10.26 -6.29
N VAL A 203 3.83 11.42 -6.65
CA VAL A 203 2.43 11.58 -7.05
C VAL A 203 2.31 12.11 -8.47
N ARG A 204 1.32 11.59 -9.19
CA ARG A 204 0.69 12.17 -10.37
C ARG A 204 -0.82 12.11 -10.21
N PHE A 205 -1.50 13.18 -10.59
CA PHE A 205 -2.94 13.45 -10.61
C PHE A 205 -3.69 13.35 -9.28
N GLY A 206 -3.38 12.33 -8.48
CA GLY A 206 -4.12 11.99 -7.28
C GLY A 206 -4.07 13.05 -6.18
N LYS A 207 -5.02 12.91 -5.26
CA LYS A 207 -5.13 13.67 -4.02
C LYS A 207 -4.51 12.85 -2.89
N VAL A 208 -3.49 13.39 -2.25
CA VAL A 208 -2.77 12.71 -1.17
C VAL A 208 -2.76 13.57 0.09
N HIS A 209 -3.22 12.99 1.19
CA HIS A 209 -3.07 13.57 2.52
C HIS A 209 -2.01 12.80 3.30
N LEU A 210 -0.92 13.48 3.66
CA LEU A 210 0.16 12.96 4.49
C LEU A 210 0.16 13.63 5.85
N TYR A 211 0.04 12.87 6.94
CA TYR A 211 0.18 13.46 8.27
C TYR A 211 0.84 12.58 9.33
N ASN A 212 1.53 13.21 10.29
CA ASN A 212 2.22 12.55 11.40
C ASN A 212 3.19 11.44 10.98
N ASN A 213 3.74 11.50 9.77
CA ASN A 213 4.77 10.56 9.33
C ASN A 213 6.14 11.03 9.79
N TYR A 214 7.05 10.08 10.00
CA TYR A 214 8.46 10.35 10.23
C TYR A 214 9.27 9.86 9.02
N THR A 215 10.04 10.74 8.42
CA THR A 215 10.90 10.44 7.28
C THR A 215 12.31 10.89 7.60
N ARG A 216 13.29 9.99 7.51
CA ARG A 216 14.68 10.31 7.77
C ARG A 216 15.64 9.75 6.73
N ASN A 217 16.78 10.43 6.58
CA ASN A 217 17.94 9.93 5.83
C ASN A 217 17.65 9.50 4.38
N TRP A 218 16.76 10.21 3.68
CA TRP A 218 16.46 9.89 2.29
C TRP A 218 17.65 10.14 1.34
N GLY A 219 17.66 9.41 0.23
CA GLY A 219 18.78 9.35 -0.71
C GLY A 219 18.73 10.34 -1.87
N ILE A 220 17.54 10.82 -2.25
CA ILE A 220 17.34 11.76 -3.37
C ILE A 220 16.38 12.89 -2.95
N TYR A 221 15.11 12.57 -2.75
CA TYR A 221 14.06 13.46 -2.23
C TYR A 221 13.11 12.67 -1.35
N ALA A 222 12.31 13.34 -0.50
CA ALA A 222 11.24 12.67 0.22
C ALA A 222 9.96 12.60 -0.62
N ILE A 223 9.22 13.71 -0.71
CA ILE A 223 7.98 13.82 -1.49
C ILE A 223 8.27 14.38 -2.88
N CYS A 224 7.64 13.80 -3.92
CA CYS A 224 7.64 14.39 -5.26
C CYS A 224 6.22 14.62 -5.77
N ALA A 225 5.91 15.86 -6.09
CA ALA A 225 4.71 16.24 -6.83
C ALA A 225 5.03 16.37 -8.31
N SER A 226 4.21 15.76 -9.16
CA SER A 226 4.29 15.90 -10.61
C SER A 226 2.92 16.30 -11.15
N VAL A 227 2.58 15.89 -12.38
CA VAL A 227 1.36 16.22 -13.14
C VAL A 227 0.14 16.35 -12.24
N GLU A 228 -0.42 17.56 -12.12
CA GLU A 228 -1.69 17.86 -11.45
C GLU A 228 -1.86 17.27 -10.03
N SER A 229 -0.75 17.00 -9.34
CA SER A 229 -0.78 16.39 -8.01
C SER A 229 -1.37 17.34 -6.97
N GLN A 230 -2.17 16.80 -6.06
CA GLN A 230 -2.71 17.56 -4.91
C GLN A 230 -2.20 16.91 -3.63
N ILE A 231 -1.16 17.49 -3.03
CA ILE A 231 -0.53 16.95 -1.82
C ILE A 231 -0.77 17.90 -0.64
N TYR A 232 -1.37 17.37 0.42
CA TYR A 232 -1.49 18.06 1.70
C TYR A 232 -0.61 17.36 2.74
N SER A 233 0.46 18.03 3.19
CA SER A 233 1.41 17.50 4.18
C SER A 233 1.28 18.27 5.50
N GLN A 234 0.85 17.60 6.57
CA GLN A 234 0.62 18.19 7.88
C GLN A 234 1.39 17.46 8.98
N CYS A 235 2.06 18.18 9.88
CA CYS A 235 2.68 17.58 11.08
C CYS A 235 3.64 16.40 10.81
N ASN A 236 4.24 16.33 9.63
CA ASN A 236 5.24 15.33 9.30
C ASN A 236 6.62 15.79 9.78
N ILE A 237 7.45 14.86 10.24
CA ILE A 237 8.84 15.11 10.64
C ILE A 237 9.76 14.67 9.50
N TYR A 238 10.55 15.61 8.97
CA TYR A 238 11.55 15.35 7.94
C TYR A 238 12.95 15.57 8.50
N GLU A 239 13.60 14.48 8.92
CA GLU A 239 14.98 14.51 9.42
C GLU A 239 15.96 14.25 8.28
N ALA A 240 16.44 15.34 7.69
CA ALA A 240 17.33 15.26 6.54
C ALA A 240 18.71 14.71 6.91
N GLY A 241 19.14 13.65 6.21
CA GLY A 241 20.52 13.17 6.24
C GLY A 241 21.44 14.04 5.39
N GLN A 242 22.25 13.41 4.52
CA GLN A 242 23.12 14.14 3.58
C GLN A 242 22.33 14.91 2.52
N LYS A 243 21.21 14.36 2.03
CA LYS A 243 20.32 15.07 1.11
C LYS A 243 19.32 15.92 1.88
N LYS A 244 19.14 17.17 1.42
CA LYS A 244 18.30 18.16 2.10
C LYS A 244 16.98 18.45 1.39
N LYS A 245 16.81 18.02 0.14
CA LYS A 245 15.58 18.27 -0.61
C LYS A 245 14.46 17.35 -0.11
N ALA A 246 13.58 17.85 0.74
CA ALA A 246 12.42 17.08 1.20
C ALA A 246 11.31 17.05 0.14
N PHE A 247 11.04 18.17 -0.52
CA PHE A 247 10.00 18.30 -1.55
C PHE A 247 10.62 18.55 -2.92
N GLU A 248 10.22 17.75 -3.90
CA GLU A 248 10.65 17.84 -5.29
C GLU A 248 9.44 18.04 -6.21
N TYR A 249 9.62 18.80 -7.28
CA TYR A 249 8.58 19.09 -8.26
C TYR A 249 9.06 18.72 -9.65
N TYR A 250 8.37 17.79 -10.31
CA TYR A 250 8.69 17.39 -11.68
C TYR A 250 7.68 17.95 -12.66
N THR A 251 8.18 18.66 -13.66
CA THR A 251 7.41 19.01 -14.85
C THR A 251 7.54 17.86 -15.85
N GLU A 252 6.46 17.14 -16.08
CA GLU A 252 6.40 16.08 -17.09
C GLU A 252 5.57 16.58 -18.28
N LYS A 253 6.14 16.52 -19.49
CA LYS A 253 5.40 16.85 -20.72
C LYS A 253 4.36 15.77 -20.97
N VAL A 254 3.07 16.14 -21.01
CA VAL A 254 2.04 15.30 -21.63
C VAL A 254 2.34 15.33 -23.13
N SER A 255 2.83 14.24 -23.71
CA SER A 255 2.94 14.16 -25.17
C SER A 255 1.53 14.14 -25.75
N GLN A 256 1.05 15.29 -26.22
CA GLN A 256 -0.14 15.36 -27.06
C GLN A 256 0.20 14.73 -28.41
N SER A 257 -0.16 13.47 -28.60
CA SER A 257 -0.30 12.86 -29.92
C SER A 257 -1.78 12.63 -30.20
N PHE A 258 -2.52 13.72 -30.38
CA PHE A 258 -3.79 13.69 -31.10
C PHE A 258 -3.69 14.72 -32.23
N TYR A 259 -3.28 14.25 -33.40
CA TYR A 259 -3.60 14.93 -34.64
C TYR A 259 -5.12 14.87 -34.81
N LEU A 260 -5.81 15.95 -34.44
CA LEU A 260 -7.14 16.22 -34.97
C LEU A 260 -6.96 16.62 -36.43
N HIS A 261 -7.13 15.66 -37.34
CA HIS A 261 -7.47 15.97 -38.72
C HIS A 261 -8.88 16.58 -38.72
N PHE A 262 -8.96 17.90 -38.82
CA PHE A 262 -10.15 18.55 -39.34
C PHE A 262 -10.10 18.43 -40.86
N THR A 263 -11.00 17.62 -41.43
CA THR A 263 -11.43 17.79 -42.81
C THR A 263 -12.66 18.69 -42.80
N THR A 264 -12.59 19.73 -43.63
CA THR A 264 -13.63 20.72 -43.92
C THR A 264 -14.97 20.10 -44.30
#